data_AF-A0A564Y5R9-F1
#
_entry.id   AF-A0A564Y5R9-F1
#
_cell.length_a   1.000
_cell.length_b   1.000
_cell.length_c   1.000
_cell.angle_alpha   90.00
_cell.angle_beta   90.00
_cell.angle_gamma   90.00
#
_symmetry.space_group_name_H-M   'P 1'
#
loop_
_entity.id
_entity.type
_entity.pdbx_description
1 polymer ?
#
loop_
_entity_poly.entity_id
_entity_poly.type
_entity_poly.pdbx_seq_one_letter_code
_entity_poly.pdbx_strand_id
1 'polypeptide(L)'
;MLALEDYRISPVSGCLLRQSTKPPATLVPYKKLLEHSHQLLLDGKIREAIEKLPQLDMSQVTTHEEKRLAHKILAFLTAQYVWQDGDKNPAEILPAVIAIPLMEVSIELGCQPILGHIDLVLSNCFPEKTQLLQRQSFYTEFLPSGQENWYPFIEITADIELTFCDIAKIMMHVIRGIKRKNVESVVECLLKMGDLISIMRDQLALLFKELDPKAFYCEMRQFLSGPDRIKLLFHRSSIMTQLIGPCLTALAYIHLNCVGIQQIFSLPLTLKMTFFTHILY
;
A
#
# COMPACT_ATOMS: atom_id res chain seq x y z
N MET A 1 -6.48 12.30 24.70
CA MET A 1 -6.30 12.31 23.23
C MET A 1 -5.39 11.14 22.96
N LEU A 2 -5.81 10.24 22.09
CA LEU A 2 -5.05 9.05 21.73
C LEU A 2 -3.72 9.47 21.09
N ALA A 3 -2.66 8.68 21.30
CA ALA A 3 -1.38 8.83 20.65
C ALA A 3 -1.43 8.23 19.22
N LEU A 4 -0.39 8.43 18.41
CA LEU A 4 -0.36 7.88 17.04
C LEU A 4 -0.34 6.34 17.07
N GLU A 5 0.31 5.79 18.09
CA GLU A 5 0.48 4.37 18.33
C GLU A 5 -0.85 3.66 18.60
N ASP A 6 -1.84 4.37 19.18
CA ASP A 6 -3.19 3.86 19.37
C ASP A 6 -3.90 3.59 18.03
N TYR A 7 -3.44 4.23 16.96
CA TYR A 7 -3.88 4.01 15.57
C TYR A 7 -2.93 3.09 14.78
N ARG A 8 -1.97 2.43 15.47
CA ARG A 8 -0.89 1.64 14.85
C ARG A 8 -0.02 2.45 13.88
N ILE A 9 0.14 3.75 14.13
CA ILE A 9 1.02 4.63 13.37
C ILE A 9 2.31 4.84 14.19
N SER A 10 3.45 4.46 13.62
CA SER A 10 4.76 4.67 14.22
C SER A 10 5.12 6.16 14.20
N PRO A 11 5.58 6.75 15.31
CA PRO A 11 6.02 8.16 15.35
C PRO A 11 7.37 8.37 14.65
N VAL A 12 7.91 7.38 13.94
CA VAL A 12 9.15 7.51 13.18
C VAL A 12 8.92 7.11 11.73
N SER A 13 8.24 5.99 11.50
CA SER A 13 8.05 5.42 10.16
C SER A 13 6.61 5.54 9.65
N GLY A 14 5.70 6.17 10.41
CA GLY A 14 4.30 6.28 10.02
C GLY A 14 3.66 4.91 9.89
N CYS A 15 3.06 4.64 8.73
CA CYS A 15 2.48 3.34 8.43
C CYS A 15 3.48 2.35 7.80
N LEU A 16 4.71 2.77 7.49
CA LEU A 16 5.75 1.87 6.98
C LEU A 16 6.27 0.94 8.08
N LEU A 17 6.36 -0.34 7.74
CA LEU A 17 7.10 -1.32 8.52
C LEU A 17 8.60 -1.00 8.46
N ARG A 18 9.29 -1.19 9.59
CA ARG A 18 10.74 -0.97 9.66
C ARG A 18 11.57 -2.18 9.26
N GLN A 19 10.98 -3.38 9.33
CA GLN A 19 11.66 -4.62 9.04
C GLN A 19 10.68 -5.69 8.56
N SER A 20 11.18 -6.66 7.81
CA SER A 20 10.39 -7.79 7.36
C SER A 20 9.94 -8.65 8.55
N THR A 21 8.73 -9.20 8.43
CA THR A 21 8.14 -10.09 9.43
C THR A 21 8.56 -11.52 9.15
N LYS A 22 8.89 -12.29 10.20
CA LYS A 22 9.22 -13.71 10.05
C LYS A 22 7.95 -14.50 9.69
N PRO A 23 7.95 -15.32 8.62
CA PRO A 23 6.78 -16.08 8.23
C PRO A 23 6.51 -17.23 9.23
N PRO A 24 5.24 -17.49 9.59
CA PRO A 24 4.87 -18.73 10.27
C PRO A 24 5.08 -19.93 9.33
N ALA A 25 5.23 -21.14 9.89
CA ALA A 25 5.60 -22.33 9.13
C ALA A 25 4.67 -22.63 7.95
N THR A 26 3.36 -22.45 8.15
CA THR A 26 2.31 -22.63 7.12
C THR A 26 2.51 -21.71 5.89
N LEU A 27 3.08 -20.51 6.08
CA LEU A 27 3.23 -19.49 5.04
C LEU A 27 4.56 -19.60 4.27
N VAL A 28 5.51 -20.41 4.77
CA VAL A 28 6.84 -20.57 4.16
C VAL A 28 6.78 -21.03 2.69
N PRO A 29 5.93 -22.01 2.28
CA PRO A 29 5.84 -22.42 0.88
C PRO A 29 5.41 -21.27 -0.04
N TYR A 30 4.48 -20.43 0.41
CA TYR A 30 3.96 -19.29 -0.34
C TYR A 30 5.03 -18.20 -0.47
N LYS A 31 5.75 -17.88 0.62
CA LYS A 31 6.86 -16.93 0.58
C LYS A 31 7.95 -17.38 -0.37
N LYS A 32 8.35 -18.66 -0.31
CA LYS A 32 9.36 -19.23 -1.20
C LYS A 32 8.93 -19.17 -2.67
N LEU A 33 7.65 -19.42 -2.96
CA LEU A 33 7.14 -19.27 -4.32
C LEU A 33 7.26 -17.82 -4.79
N LEU A 34 6.88 -16.86 -3.95
CA LEU A 34 6.96 -15.44 -4.28
C LEU A 34 8.41 -14.99 -4.53
N GLU A 35 9.36 -15.45 -3.72
CA GLU A 35 10.80 -15.17 -3.88
C GLU A 35 11.36 -15.61 -5.24
N HIS A 36 10.78 -16.64 -5.87
CA HIS A 36 11.21 -17.17 -7.18
C HIS A 36 10.19 -16.90 -8.30
N SER A 37 9.18 -16.08 -8.03
CA SER A 37 8.02 -15.90 -8.91
C SER A 37 8.36 -15.21 -10.23
N HIS A 38 9.40 -14.38 -10.27
CA HIS A 38 9.75 -13.62 -11.48
C HIS A 38 10.17 -14.53 -12.63
N GLN A 39 10.98 -15.55 -12.38
CA GLN A 39 11.33 -16.53 -13.41
C GLN A 39 10.10 -17.32 -13.87
N LEU A 40 9.19 -17.66 -12.96
CA LEU A 40 7.96 -18.37 -13.28
C LEU A 40 6.99 -17.51 -14.12
N LEU A 41 6.94 -16.20 -13.88
CA LEU A 41 6.19 -15.26 -14.73
C LEU A 41 6.77 -15.23 -16.15
N LEU A 42 8.10 -15.11 -16.28
CA LEU A 42 8.77 -15.11 -17.58
C LEU A 42 8.55 -16.43 -18.34
N ASP A 43 8.55 -17.56 -17.64
CA ASP A 43 8.29 -18.89 -18.20
C ASP A 43 6.80 -19.17 -18.47
N GLY A 44 5.88 -18.32 -18.02
CA GLY A 44 4.43 -18.56 -18.10
C GLY A 44 3.92 -19.70 -17.20
N LYS A 45 4.64 -19.99 -16.10
CA LYS A 45 4.41 -21.13 -15.19
C LYS A 45 3.90 -20.74 -13.80
N ILE A 46 3.68 -19.44 -13.51
CA ILE A 46 3.28 -19.02 -12.16
C ILE A 46 1.90 -19.57 -11.78
N ARG A 47 0.97 -19.69 -12.74
CA ARG A 47 -0.35 -20.28 -12.50
C ARG A 47 -0.26 -21.74 -12.06
N GLU A 48 0.50 -22.55 -12.79
CA GLU A 48 0.74 -23.97 -12.45
C GLU A 48 1.42 -24.12 -11.08
N ALA A 49 2.40 -23.27 -10.78
CA ALA A 49 3.11 -23.32 -9.50
C ALA A 49 2.20 -22.96 -8.31
N ILE A 50 1.32 -21.99 -8.48
CA ILE A 50 0.32 -21.59 -7.47
C ILE A 50 -0.68 -22.73 -7.19
N GLU A 51 -1.18 -23.39 -8.24
CA GLU A 51 -2.15 -24.49 -8.09
C GLU A 51 -1.58 -25.70 -7.35
N LYS A 52 -0.25 -25.86 -7.32
CA LYS A 52 0.47 -26.92 -6.59
C LYS A 52 0.81 -26.57 -5.14
N LEU A 53 0.47 -25.37 -4.67
CA LEU A 53 0.71 -24.98 -3.29
C LEU A 53 -0.05 -25.90 -2.31
N PRO A 54 0.51 -26.18 -1.13
CA PRO A 54 -0.23 -26.87 -0.08
C PRO A 54 -1.34 -25.97 0.46
N GLN A 55 -2.41 -26.57 0.98
CA GLN A 55 -3.46 -25.82 1.67
C GLN A 55 -2.87 -25.00 2.82
N LEU A 56 -3.20 -23.71 2.88
CA LEU A 56 -2.76 -22.81 3.94
C LEU A 56 -3.66 -22.98 5.17
N ASP A 57 -3.07 -23.40 6.30
CA ASP A 57 -3.77 -23.40 7.59
C ASP A 57 -3.71 -22.01 8.22
N MET A 58 -4.79 -21.23 8.04
CA MET A 58 -4.90 -19.86 8.57
C MET A 58 -4.95 -19.79 10.11
N SER A 59 -5.24 -20.91 10.80
CA SER A 59 -5.23 -20.93 12.28
C SER A 59 -3.83 -20.69 12.88
N GLN A 60 -2.78 -20.89 12.10
CA GLN A 60 -1.39 -20.62 12.50
C GLN A 60 -0.92 -19.18 12.21
N VAL A 61 -1.76 -18.36 11.57
CA VAL A 61 -1.48 -16.96 11.26
C VAL A 61 -2.20 -16.10 12.32
N THR A 62 -1.50 -15.82 13.42
CA THR A 62 -2.17 -15.38 14.67
C THR A 62 -2.03 -13.89 14.93
N THR A 63 -0.81 -13.35 14.78
CA THR A 63 -0.51 -11.96 15.09
C THR A 63 -0.95 -11.03 13.97
N HIS A 64 -1.09 -9.74 14.28
CA HIS A 64 -1.45 -8.75 13.26
C HIS A 64 -0.37 -8.69 12.16
N GLU A 65 0.90 -8.73 12.55
CA GLU A 65 2.06 -8.69 11.67
C GLU A 65 2.11 -9.93 10.76
N GLU A 66 1.84 -11.12 11.30
CA GLU A 66 1.71 -12.35 10.51
C GLU A 66 0.57 -12.26 9.50
N LYS A 67 -0.59 -11.71 9.88
CA LYS A 67 -1.73 -11.51 8.98
C LYS A 67 -1.41 -10.50 7.88
N ARG A 68 -0.74 -9.39 8.21
CA ARG A 68 -0.26 -8.40 7.22
C ARG A 68 0.72 -9.04 6.23
N LEU A 69 1.64 -9.89 6.71
CA LEU A 69 2.57 -10.63 5.86
C LEU A 69 1.84 -11.65 4.97
N ALA A 70 0.87 -12.38 5.51
CA ALA A 70 0.05 -13.34 4.75
C ALA A 70 -0.73 -12.62 3.65
N HIS A 71 -1.41 -11.52 3.97
CA HIS A 71 -2.10 -10.70 2.98
C HIS A 71 -1.16 -10.22 1.89
N LYS A 72 0.01 -9.67 2.25
CA LYS A 72 1.03 -9.24 1.28
C LYS A 72 1.39 -10.38 0.32
N ILE A 73 1.83 -11.52 0.84
CA ILE A 73 2.30 -12.64 0.00
C ILE A 73 1.19 -13.15 -0.92
N LEU A 74 -0.02 -13.36 -0.37
CA LEU A 74 -1.17 -13.86 -1.13
C LEU A 74 -1.63 -12.85 -2.19
N ALA A 75 -1.59 -11.56 -1.88
CA ALA A 75 -1.99 -10.50 -2.81
C ALA A 75 -0.99 -10.32 -3.96
N PHE A 76 0.32 -10.41 -3.69
CA PHE A 76 1.35 -10.45 -4.74
C PHE A 76 1.16 -11.66 -5.66
N LEU A 77 1.05 -12.87 -5.11
CA LEU A 77 0.84 -14.09 -5.90
C LEU A 77 -0.48 -14.04 -6.68
N THR A 78 -1.53 -13.47 -6.10
CA THR A 78 -2.82 -13.24 -6.78
C THR A 78 -2.65 -12.32 -7.99
N ALA A 79 -1.98 -11.18 -7.82
CA ALA A 79 -1.74 -10.26 -8.92
C ALA A 79 -0.93 -10.92 -10.04
N GLN A 80 0.08 -11.72 -9.69
CA GLN A 80 0.89 -12.49 -10.64
C GLN A 80 0.10 -13.59 -11.35
N TYR A 81 -0.77 -14.31 -10.64
CA TYR A 81 -1.64 -15.34 -11.22
C TYR A 81 -2.58 -14.74 -12.27
N VAL A 82 -3.23 -13.63 -11.89
CA VAL A 82 -4.17 -12.92 -12.74
C VAL A 82 -3.47 -12.42 -13.99
N TRP A 83 -2.41 -11.65 -13.83
CA TRP A 83 -1.80 -10.86 -14.90
C TRP A 83 -0.63 -11.53 -15.60
N GLN A 84 -0.43 -12.84 -15.41
CA GLN A 84 0.66 -13.60 -16.06
C GLN A 84 0.76 -13.32 -17.56
N ASP A 85 -0.39 -13.33 -18.26
CA ASP A 85 -0.46 -13.13 -19.72
C ASP A 85 -0.82 -11.67 -20.10
N GLY A 86 -0.68 -10.75 -19.14
CA GLY A 86 -1.04 -9.34 -19.24
C GLY A 86 -2.53 -9.07 -19.51
N ASP A 87 -2.82 -7.84 -19.95
CA ASP A 87 -4.19 -7.35 -20.21
C ASP A 87 -4.96 -8.17 -21.27
N LYS A 88 -4.27 -8.99 -22.08
CA LYS A 88 -4.89 -9.76 -23.17
C LYS A 88 -5.59 -11.02 -22.68
N ASN A 89 -5.13 -11.63 -21.60
CA ASN A 89 -5.66 -12.88 -21.08
C ASN A 89 -5.57 -12.96 -19.54
N PRO A 90 -6.22 -12.02 -18.82
CA PRO A 90 -6.25 -12.06 -17.36
C PRO A 90 -7.02 -13.29 -16.87
N ALA A 91 -6.54 -13.93 -15.81
CA ALA A 91 -7.29 -15.02 -15.20
C ALA A 91 -8.54 -14.47 -14.49
N GLU A 92 -9.72 -15.00 -14.83
CA GLU A 92 -10.98 -14.58 -14.22
C GLU A 92 -11.29 -15.34 -12.93
N ILE A 93 -10.71 -16.53 -12.73
CA ILE A 93 -10.98 -17.39 -11.58
C ILE A 93 -9.68 -17.67 -10.85
N LEU A 94 -9.65 -17.39 -9.55
CA LEU A 94 -8.54 -17.77 -8.68
C LEU A 94 -8.72 -19.19 -8.14
N PRO A 95 -7.64 -20.00 -8.05
CA PRO A 95 -7.70 -21.30 -7.42
C PRO A 95 -7.94 -21.13 -5.91
N ALA A 96 -8.72 -22.06 -5.35
CA ALA A 96 -9.13 -22.02 -3.94
C ALA A 96 -7.95 -21.93 -2.96
N VAL A 97 -6.80 -22.50 -3.32
CA VAL A 97 -5.56 -22.51 -2.52
C VAL A 97 -5.03 -21.12 -2.19
N ILE A 98 -5.30 -20.10 -3.02
CA ILE A 98 -4.98 -18.69 -2.73
C ILE A 98 -6.25 -17.89 -2.43
N ALA A 99 -7.34 -18.14 -3.15
CA ALA A 99 -8.55 -17.33 -3.05
C ALA A 99 -9.16 -17.36 -1.63
N ILE A 100 -9.28 -18.55 -1.03
CA ILE A 100 -9.87 -18.71 0.31
C ILE A 100 -9.03 -17.98 1.38
N PRO A 101 -7.73 -18.28 1.55
CA PRO A 101 -6.95 -17.64 2.60
C PRO A 101 -6.79 -16.13 2.40
N LEU A 102 -6.72 -15.65 1.14
CA LEU A 102 -6.68 -14.22 0.87
C LEU A 102 -7.96 -13.54 1.35
N MET A 103 -9.12 -14.11 1.04
CA MET A 103 -10.39 -13.56 1.48
C MET A 103 -10.51 -13.57 3.02
N GLU A 104 -10.15 -14.67 3.67
CA GLU A 104 -10.17 -14.80 5.13
C GLU A 104 -9.31 -13.72 5.79
N VAL A 105 -8.05 -13.58 5.39
CA VAL A 105 -7.15 -12.59 6.00
C VAL A 105 -7.56 -11.15 5.67
N SER A 106 -8.10 -10.88 4.49
CA SER A 106 -8.61 -9.56 4.12
C SER A 106 -9.82 -9.14 4.97
N ILE A 107 -10.75 -10.05 5.28
CA ILE A 107 -11.87 -9.77 6.20
C ILE A 107 -11.35 -9.44 7.60
N GLU A 108 -10.41 -10.23 8.12
CA GLU A 108 -9.85 -10.00 9.45
C GLU A 108 -9.07 -8.69 9.57
N LEU A 109 -8.40 -8.27 8.50
CA LEU A 109 -7.67 -7.00 8.43
C LEU A 109 -8.55 -5.81 8.05
N GLY A 110 -9.79 -6.04 7.61
CA GLY A 110 -10.68 -5.00 7.11
C GLY A 110 -10.19 -4.35 5.82
N CYS A 111 -9.53 -5.10 4.93
CA CYS A 111 -9.00 -4.62 3.66
C CYS A 111 -9.55 -5.42 2.46
N GLN A 112 -9.23 -4.99 1.24
CA GLN A 112 -9.67 -5.66 0.02
C GLN A 112 -8.77 -6.86 -0.30
N PRO A 113 -9.29 -7.98 -0.86
CA PRO A 113 -8.53 -9.17 -1.23
C PRO A 113 -7.79 -9.02 -2.56
N ILE A 114 -7.01 -7.94 -2.68
CA ILE A 114 -6.17 -7.62 -3.84
C ILE A 114 -4.88 -6.96 -3.35
N LEU A 115 -3.87 -6.91 -4.23
CA LEU A 115 -2.65 -6.16 -3.97
C LEU A 115 -3.02 -4.69 -3.76
N GLY A 116 -2.76 -4.16 -2.57
CA GLY A 116 -3.00 -2.76 -2.23
C GLY A 116 -1.69 -2.02 -1.93
N HIS A 117 -1.79 -0.70 -1.73
CA HIS A 117 -0.65 0.13 -1.30
C HIS A 117 -0.03 -0.36 0.02
N ILE A 118 -0.89 -0.87 0.90
CA ILE A 118 -0.50 -1.43 2.19
C ILE A 118 0.45 -2.64 2.05
N ASP A 119 0.32 -3.38 0.95
CA ASP A 119 1.12 -4.56 0.62
C ASP A 119 2.32 -4.20 -0.24
N LEU A 120 2.09 -3.39 -1.28
CA LEU A 120 3.09 -3.02 -2.29
C LEU A 120 4.19 -2.12 -1.73
N VAL A 121 3.83 -1.21 -0.81
CA VAL A 121 4.72 -0.19 -0.28
C VAL A 121 4.88 -0.35 1.24
N LEU A 122 3.80 -0.17 2.00
CA LEU A 122 3.89 0.01 3.46
C LEU A 122 4.48 -1.19 4.22
N SER A 123 4.29 -2.41 3.71
CA SER A 123 4.81 -3.64 4.33
C SER A 123 5.91 -4.34 3.53
N ASN A 124 6.42 -3.68 2.49
CA ASN A 124 7.35 -4.26 1.51
C ASN A 124 8.63 -3.42 1.32
N CYS A 125 8.58 -2.14 1.65
CA CYS A 125 9.70 -1.21 1.55
C CYS A 125 10.16 -0.83 2.96
N PHE A 126 11.41 -1.16 3.30
CA PHE A 126 11.96 -1.01 4.65
C PHE A 126 13.09 0.03 4.66
N PRO A 127 12.98 1.11 5.46
CA PRO A 127 14.03 2.13 5.52
C PRO A 127 15.29 1.58 6.21
N GLU A 128 16.45 1.62 5.55
CA GLU A 128 17.71 1.10 6.09
C GLU A 128 18.47 2.14 6.93
N LYS A 129 18.53 3.40 6.47
CA LYS A 129 19.20 4.51 7.18
C LYS A 129 18.48 5.83 6.95
N THR A 130 17.96 6.40 8.03
CA THR A 130 17.54 7.81 8.07
C THR A 130 18.75 8.72 8.04
N GLN A 131 19.08 9.21 6.84
CA GLN A 131 19.93 10.38 6.68
C GLN A 131 19.06 11.63 6.76
N LEU A 132 19.41 12.57 7.63
CA LEU A 132 18.77 13.87 7.69
C LEU A 132 19.02 14.59 6.36
N LEU A 133 17.95 15.13 5.75
CA LEU A 133 18.01 15.98 4.53
C LEU A 133 18.44 15.26 3.23
N GLN A 134 18.46 13.91 3.19
CA GLN A 134 18.73 13.14 1.97
C GLN A 134 17.69 12.04 1.76
N ARG A 135 17.57 11.58 0.50
CA ARG A 135 16.72 10.43 0.12
C ARG A 135 17.04 9.25 1.03
N GLN A 136 16.00 8.67 1.60
CA GLN A 136 16.10 7.46 2.41
C GLN A 136 16.56 6.30 1.52
N SER A 137 17.49 5.48 2.02
CA SER A 137 17.78 4.21 1.38
C SER A 137 16.77 3.17 1.87
N PHE A 138 16.22 2.41 0.94
CA PHE A 138 15.22 1.40 1.23
C PHE A 138 15.67 0.02 0.75
N TYR A 139 15.27 -0.99 1.51
CA TYR A 139 15.25 -2.36 1.05
C TYR A 139 13.82 -2.71 0.62
N THR A 140 13.61 -2.94 -0.68
CA THR A 140 12.34 -3.42 -1.24
C THR A 140 12.38 -4.93 -1.38
N GLU A 141 11.48 -5.64 -0.68
CA GLU A 141 11.55 -7.11 -0.57
C GLU A 141 10.98 -7.84 -1.79
N PHE A 142 9.85 -7.38 -2.34
CA PHE A 142 9.19 -8.01 -3.49
C PHE A 142 8.76 -6.99 -4.55
N LEU A 143 8.78 -7.41 -5.81
CA LEU A 143 8.25 -6.66 -6.95
C LEU A 143 7.10 -7.45 -7.60
N PRO A 144 6.03 -6.78 -8.08
CA PRO A 144 4.94 -7.47 -8.76
C PRO A 144 5.40 -8.22 -10.02
N SER A 145 6.37 -7.66 -10.74
CA SER A 145 7.07 -8.29 -11.87
C SER A 145 8.57 -7.97 -11.82
N GLY A 146 9.37 -8.62 -12.65
CA GLY A 146 10.82 -8.40 -12.73
C GLY A 146 11.26 -7.07 -13.36
N GLN A 147 10.37 -6.07 -13.44
CA GLN A 147 10.66 -4.77 -14.06
C GLN A 147 11.29 -3.80 -13.06
N GLU A 148 12.38 -3.13 -13.46
CA GLU A 148 13.11 -2.20 -12.58
C GLU A 148 12.31 -0.95 -12.23
N ASN A 149 11.35 -0.54 -13.07
CA ASN A 149 10.49 0.61 -12.82
C ASN A 149 9.63 0.51 -11.55
N TRP A 150 9.52 -0.68 -10.94
CA TRP A 150 8.90 -0.84 -9.63
C TRP A 150 9.68 -0.18 -8.50
N TYR A 151 11.02 -0.11 -8.58
CA TYR A 151 11.84 0.51 -7.54
C TYR A 151 11.54 2.00 -7.34
N PRO A 152 11.63 2.88 -8.36
CA PRO A 152 11.29 4.29 -8.16
C PRO A 152 9.84 4.47 -7.73
N PHE A 153 8.90 3.64 -8.21
CA PHE A 153 7.50 3.70 -7.78
C PHE A 153 7.34 3.37 -6.29
N ILE A 154 7.91 2.27 -5.82
CA ILE A 154 7.76 1.81 -4.43
C ILE A 154 8.54 2.71 -3.47
N GLU A 155 9.79 3.02 -3.79
CA GLU A 155 10.69 3.71 -2.85
C GLU A 155 10.36 5.20 -2.72
N ILE A 156 10.06 5.90 -3.82
CA ILE A 156 9.71 7.32 -3.74
C ILE A 156 8.35 7.48 -3.05
N THR A 157 7.40 6.57 -3.29
CA THR A 157 6.12 6.61 -2.55
C THR A 157 6.30 6.27 -1.06
N ALA A 158 7.23 5.38 -0.71
CA ALA A 158 7.61 5.18 0.68
C ALA A 158 8.24 6.44 1.31
N ASP A 159 9.09 7.16 0.57
CA ASP A 159 9.68 8.42 1.04
C ASP A 159 8.61 9.50 1.29
N ILE A 160 7.58 9.57 0.45
CA ILE A 160 6.41 10.44 0.64
C ILE A 160 5.63 10.06 1.92
N GLU A 161 5.46 8.76 2.18
CA GLU A 161 4.79 8.28 3.41
C GLU A 161 5.59 8.61 4.69
N LEU A 162 6.93 8.64 4.61
CA LEU A 162 7.78 9.12 5.71
C LEU A 162 7.64 10.62 5.93
N THR A 163 7.61 11.44 4.88
CA THR A 163 7.32 12.88 5.03
C THR A 163 5.94 13.11 5.64
N PHE A 164 4.94 12.30 5.24
CA PHE A 164 3.61 12.37 5.80
C PHE A 164 3.55 11.97 7.28
N CYS A 165 4.40 11.04 7.74
CA CYS A 165 4.54 10.71 9.16
C CYS A 165 4.84 11.97 10.00
N ASP A 166 5.70 12.87 9.52
CA ASP A 166 6.01 14.12 10.21
C ASP A 166 4.82 15.08 10.23
N ILE A 167 4.06 15.15 9.13
CA ILE A 167 2.80 15.89 9.08
C ILE A 167 1.80 15.35 10.10
N ALA A 168 1.66 14.03 10.24
CA ALA A 168 0.76 13.41 11.21
C ALA A 168 1.10 13.82 12.66
N LYS A 169 2.38 13.93 13.01
CA LYS A 169 2.83 14.44 14.31
C LYS A 169 2.43 15.90 14.50
N ILE A 170 2.67 16.74 13.50
CA ILE A 170 2.29 18.16 13.53
C ILE A 170 0.78 18.31 13.71
N MET A 171 -0.02 17.48 13.04
CA MET A 171 -1.48 17.46 13.19
C MET A 171 -1.91 17.21 14.65
N MET A 172 -1.24 16.29 15.35
CA MET A 172 -1.48 16.07 16.78
C MET A 172 -1.17 17.30 17.63
N HIS A 173 -0.14 18.08 17.27
CA HIS A 173 0.16 19.36 17.91
C HIS A 173 -0.90 20.42 17.60
N VAL A 174 -1.37 20.52 16.37
CA VAL A 174 -2.46 21.45 15.97
C VAL A 174 -3.72 21.19 16.80
N ILE A 175 -4.19 19.94 16.87
CA ILE A 175 -5.42 19.63 17.61
C ILE A 175 -5.25 19.95 19.11
N ARG A 176 -4.04 19.75 19.67
CA ARG A 176 -3.71 20.12 21.05
C ARG A 176 -3.69 21.64 21.25
N GLY A 177 -3.14 22.38 20.29
CA GLY A 177 -3.09 23.86 20.28
C GLY A 177 -4.50 24.46 20.25
N ILE A 178 -5.39 23.92 19.41
CA ILE A 178 -6.81 24.32 19.35
C ILE A 178 -7.49 24.12 20.71
N LYS A 179 -7.32 22.95 21.33
CA LYS A 179 -7.90 22.65 22.66
C LYS A 179 -7.42 23.62 23.74
N ARG A 180 -6.17 24.08 23.64
CA ARG A 180 -5.57 25.04 24.57
C ARG A 180 -5.81 26.51 24.19
N LYS A 181 -6.52 26.77 23.09
CA LYS A 181 -6.72 28.11 22.49
C LYS A 181 -5.40 28.85 22.24
N ASN A 182 -4.31 28.11 21.95
CA ASN A 182 -3.01 28.69 21.63
C ASN A 182 -2.92 28.92 20.12
N VAL A 183 -3.30 30.11 19.67
CA VAL A 183 -3.32 30.48 18.25
C VAL A 183 -1.93 30.50 17.64
N GLU A 184 -0.95 31.06 18.35
CA GLU A 184 0.44 31.18 17.87
C GLU A 184 1.04 29.81 17.55
N SER A 185 0.89 28.85 18.46
CA SER A 185 1.35 27.46 18.25
C SER A 185 0.64 26.78 17.08
N VAL A 186 -0.66 27.05 16.88
CA VAL A 186 -1.41 26.49 15.72
C VAL A 186 -0.88 27.07 14.42
N VAL A 187 -0.65 28.39 14.34
CA VAL A 187 -0.11 29.05 13.15
C VAL A 187 1.28 28.50 12.81
N GLU A 188 2.17 28.38 13.80
CA GLU A 188 3.51 27.81 13.59
C GLU A 188 3.45 26.37 13.07
N CYS A 189 2.56 25.54 13.62
CA CYS A 189 2.37 24.17 13.15
C CYS A 189 1.85 24.12 11.70
N LEU A 190 0.90 24.98 11.34
CA LEU A 190 0.36 25.03 9.98
C LEU A 190 1.40 25.50 8.96
N LEU A 191 2.27 26.45 9.31
CA LEU A 191 3.39 26.86 8.46
C LEU A 191 4.36 25.70 8.21
N LYS A 192 4.77 24.99 9.28
CA LYS A 192 5.62 23.79 9.17
C LYS A 192 4.98 22.69 8.31
N MET A 193 3.66 22.52 8.42
CA MET A 193 2.92 21.58 7.58
C MET A 193 2.97 22.00 6.10
N GLY A 194 2.90 23.30 5.81
CA GLY A 194 3.09 23.85 4.46
C GLY A 194 4.46 23.53 3.87
N ASP A 195 5.53 23.67 4.67
CA ASP A 195 6.89 23.32 4.26
C ASP A 195 7.01 21.83 3.89
N LEU A 196 6.44 20.94 4.71
CA LEU A 196 6.44 19.50 4.44
C LEU A 196 5.60 19.11 3.21
N ILE A 197 4.49 19.79 2.96
CA ILE A 197 3.69 19.60 1.74
C ILE A 197 4.50 19.99 0.50
N SER A 198 5.30 21.06 0.57
CA SER A 198 6.21 21.42 -0.52
C SER A 198 7.24 20.32 -0.78
N ILE A 199 7.79 19.71 0.27
CA ILE A 199 8.71 18.57 0.13
C ILE A 199 8.02 17.37 -0.54
N MET A 200 6.79 17.02 -0.12
CA MET A 200 6.03 15.93 -0.73
C MET A 200 5.74 16.19 -2.22
N ARG A 201 5.45 17.45 -2.60
CA ARG A 201 5.29 17.83 -4.01
C ARG A 201 6.57 17.59 -4.81
N ASP A 202 7.72 17.96 -4.25
CA ASP A 202 9.01 17.79 -4.91
C ASP A 202 9.38 16.29 -5.03
N GLN A 203 9.05 15.47 -4.02
CA GLN A 203 9.16 14.00 -4.07
C GLN A 203 8.24 13.40 -5.14
N LEU A 204 7.00 13.90 -5.26
CA LEU A 204 6.07 13.45 -6.31
C LEU A 204 6.55 13.85 -7.71
N ALA A 205 7.12 15.04 -7.87
CA ALA A 205 7.76 15.46 -9.12
C ALA A 205 8.96 14.56 -9.47
N LEU A 206 9.74 14.13 -8.47
CA LEU A 206 10.81 13.17 -8.65
C LEU A 206 10.29 11.81 -9.14
N LEU A 207 9.18 11.33 -8.58
CA LEU A 207 8.54 10.09 -9.06
C LEU A 207 8.21 10.19 -10.56
N PHE A 208 7.59 11.27 -11.00
CA PHE A 208 7.28 11.47 -12.42
C PHE A 208 8.52 11.59 -13.32
N LYS A 209 9.66 11.98 -12.75
CA LYS A 209 10.94 12.08 -13.46
C LYS A 209 11.66 10.73 -13.57
N GLU A 210 11.65 9.91 -12.51
CA GLU A 210 12.34 8.62 -12.48
C GLU A 210 11.52 7.47 -13.08
N LEU A 211 10.20 7.60 -13.15
CA LEU A 211 9.32 6.57 -13.67
C LEU A 211 9.10 6.73 -15.18
N ASP A 212 9.49 5.75 -15.98
CA ASP A 212 9.19 5.75 -17.42
C ASP A 212 7.68 5.67 -17.66
N PRO A 213 7.06 6.68 -18.32
CA PRO A 213 5.62 6.66 -18.60
C PRO A 213 5.17 5.44 -19.40
N LYS A 214 6.02 4.93 -20.29
CA LYS A 214 5.68 3.76 -21.11
C LYS A 214 5.69 2.49 -20.27
N ALA A 215 6.72 2.26 -19.47
CA ALA A 215 6.74 1.13 -18.54
C ALA A 215 5.58 1.18 -17.54
N PHE A 216 5.29 2.36 -16.98
CA PHE A 216 4.13 2.52 -16.10
C PHE A 216 2.82 2.11 -16.78
N TYR A 217 2.56 2.64 -17.97
CA TYR A 217 1.28 2.41 -18.66
C TYR A 217 1.16 1.00 -19.26
N CYS A 218 2.23 0.45 -19.82
CA CYS A 218 2.18 -0.79 -20.59
C CYS A 218 2.49 -2.04 -19.75
N GLU A 219 3.22 -1.91 -18.64
CA GLU A 219 3.75 -3.06 -17.90
C GLU A 219 3.27 -3.08 -16.44
N MET A 220 3.26 -1.93 -15.78
CA MET A 220 2.90 -1.84 -14.36
C MET A 220 1.40 -1.69 -14.14
N ARG A 221 0.73 -0.92 -15.01
CA ARG A 221 -0.69 -0.55 -14.85
C ARG A 221 -1.58 -1.76 -14.63
N GLN A 222 -1.35 -2.89 -15.30
CA GLN A 222 -2.15 -4.10 -15.12
C GLN A 222 -2.14 -4.59 -13.65
N PHE A 223 -0.96 -4.60 -13.00
CA PHE A 223 -0.83 -4.96 -11.59
C PHE A 223 -1.42 -3.89 -10.65
N LEU A 224 -1.46 -2.64 -11.11
CA LEU A 224 -2.03 -1.52 -10.37
C LEU A 224 -3.55 -1.37 -10.55
N SER A 225 -4.09 -1.95 -11.61
CA SER A 225 -5.51 -1.89 -11.93
C SER A 225 -6.21 -2.95 -11.11
N GLY A 226 -7.08 -2.48 -10.22
CA GLY A 226 -8.08 -3.36 -9.64
C GLY A 226 -8.94 -3.88 -10.78
N PRO A 227 -9.27 -5.17 -10.80
CA PRO A 227 -9.87 -5.73 -11.98
C PRO A 227 -11.32 -5.30 -12.14
N ASP A 228 -11.60 -4.44 -13.11
CA ASP A 228 -12.96 -4.02 -13.47
C ASP A 228 -13.84 -5.20 -13.96
N ARG A 229 -13.21 -6.34 -14.33
CA ARG A 229 -13.87 -7.51 -14.93
C ARG A 229 -13.56 -8.85 -14.27
N ILE A 230 -12.67 -8.91 -13.28
CA ILE A 230 -12.41 -10.17 -12.59
C ILE A 230 -13.52 -10.36 -11.58
N LYS A 231 -14.49 -11.17 -11.97
CA LYS A 231 -15.36 -11.84 -11.00
C LYS A 231 -14.45 -12.77 -10.23
N LEU A 232 -13.86 -12.31 -9.13
CA LEU A 232 -13.18 -13.19 -8.18
C LEU A 232 -14.25 -14.16 -7.66
N LEU A 233 -14.45 -15.26 -8.38
CA LEU A 233 -15.35 -16.33 -8.03
C LEU A 233 -14.64 -17.14 -6.94
N PHE A 234 -14.68 -16.61 -5.73
CA PHE A 234 -14.41 -17.39 -4.53
C PHE A 234 -15.44 -18.51 -4.51
N HIS A 235 -14.96 -19.76 -4.58
CA HIS A 235 -15.79 -20.95 -4.78
C HIS A 235 -17.07 -20.91 -3.92
N ARG A 236 -18.23 -20.72 -4.57
CA ARG A 236 -19.62 -20.67 -4.04
C ARG A 236 -20.16 -19.35 -3.45
N SER A 237 -19.44 -18.24 -3.47
CA SER A 237 -19.99 -16.93 -3.09
C SER A 237 -19.60 -15.86 -4.10
N SER A 238 -20.55 -15.49 -4.96
CA SER A 238 -20.40 -14.40 -5.92
C SER A 238 -20.42 -13.05 -5.20
N ILE A 239 -19.26 -12.56 -4.77
CA ILE A 239 -19.12 -11.16 -4.33
C ILE A 239 -18.64 -10.37 -5.56
N MET A 240 -19.58 -9.72 -6.26
CA MET A 240 -19.22 -8.70 -7.26
C MET A 240 -18.88 -7.42 -6.50
N THR A 241 -17.59 -7.18 -6.29
CA THR A 241 -17.11 -5.88 -5.82
C THR A 241 -16.09 -5.36 -6.82
N GLN A 242 -16.28 -4.12 -7.28
CA GLN A 242 -15.24 -3.40 -8.01
C GLN A 242 -14.13 -3.10 -7.02
N LEU A 243 -12.97 -3.73 -7.19
CA LEU A 243 -11.81 -3.53 -6.33
C LEU A 243 -10.89 -2.49 -6.96
N ILE A 244 -10.25 -1.67 -6.14
CA ILE A 244 -9.35 -0.60 -6.61
C ILE A 244 -7.93 -1.00 -6.21
N GLY A 245 -7.07 -1.20 -7.21
CA GLY A 245 -5.67 -1.57 -6.98
C GLY A 245 -4.84 -0.49 -6.28
N PRO A 246 -3.54 -0.74 -6.05
CA PRO A 246 -2.63 0.22 -5.47
C PRO A 246 -2.60 1.47 -6.36
N CYS A 247 -3.05 2.59 -5.81
CA CYS A 247 -3.02 3.88 -6.47
C CYS A 247 -2.41 4.90 -5.51
N LEU A 248 -1.83 5.97 -6.04
CA LEU A 248 -1.42 7.13 -5.23
C LEU A 248 -2.60 7.67 -4.41
N THR A 249 -3.86 7.47 -4.84
CA THR A 249 -5.06 7.84 -4.07
C THR A 249 -5.25 7.03 -2.77
N ALA A 250 -4.62 5.86 -2.67
CA ALA A 250 -4.64 4.99 -1.50
C ALA A 250 -3.51 5.31 -0.49
N LEU A 251 -2.69 6.34 -0.76
CA LEU A 251 -1.71 6.85 0.21
C LEU A 251 -2.43 7.22 1.50
N ALA A 252 -1.82 6.87 2.65
CA ALA A 252 -2.46 7.03 3.95
C ALA A 252 -2.91 8.47 4.19
N TYR A 253 -2.21 9.47 3.62
CA TYR A 253 -2.57 10.88 3.74
C TYR A 253 -3.89 11.26 3.06
N ILE A 254 -4.25 10.64 1.94
CA ILE A 254 -5.49 10.95 1.21
C ILE A 254 -6.68 10.41 2.02
N HIS A 255 -6.51 9.24 2.63
CA HIS A 255 -7.51 8.68 3.55
C HIS A 255 -7.52 9.33 4.93
N LEU A 256 -6.39 9.77 5.49
CA LEU A 256 -6.37 10.55 6.75
C LEU A 256 -7.00 11.94 6.56
N ASN A 257 -6.87 12.54 5.37
CA ASN A 257 -7.67 13.72 4.98
C ASN A 257 -9.17 13.39 4.85
N CYS A 258 -9.57 12.13 4.70
CA CYS A 258 -10.98 11.74 4.68
C CYS A 258 -11.52 11.33 6.06
N VAL A 259 -10.72 10.66 6.89
CA VAL A 259 -11.16 10.10 8.19
C VAL A 259 -10.91 11.07 9.35
N GLY A 260 -9.80 11.81 9.35
CA GLY A 260 -9.53 12.87 10.33
C GLY A 260 -10.43 14.11 10.16
N ILE A 261 -11.01 14.28 8.98
CA ILE A 261 -11.94 15.37 8.68
C ILE A 261 -13.41 14.90 8.81
N GLN A 262 -13.72 13.65 9.18
CA GLN A 262 -15.11 13.30 9.53
C GLN A 262 -15.62 14.02 10.78
N GLN A 263 -14.73 14.49 11.66
CA GLN A 263 -15.10 15.41 12.76
C GLN A 263 -15.10 16.91 12.36
N ILE A 264 -14.63 17.26 11.16
CA ILE A 264 -14.49 18.64 10.66
C ILE A 264 -15.43 18.92 9.45
N PHE A 265 -15.95 17.90 8.77
CA PHE A 265 -16.84 18.04 7.61
C PHE A 265 -18.30 18.29 8.01
N SER A 266 -18.57 19.50 8.47
CA SER A 266 -19.87 20.18 8.33
C SER A 266 -19.76 21.37 7.36
N LEU A 267 -18.91 21.26 6.32
CA LEU A 267 -18.71 22.31 5.32
C LEU A 267 -19.02 21.84 3.88
N PRO A 268 -19.51 22.74 3.01
CA PRO A 268 -20.07 22.39 1.70
C PRO A 268 -19.04 21.87 0.69
N LEU A 269 -19.55 21.06 -0.25
CA LEU A 269 -18.82 20.33 -1.29
C LEU A 269 -17.85 21.19 -2.13
N THR A 270 -18.10 22.50 -2.22
CA THR A 270 -17.31 23.47 -3.00
C THR A 270 -15.90 23.68 -2.45
N LEU A 271 -15.67 23.58 -1.13
CA LEU A 271 -14.32 23.69 -0.56
C LEU A 271 -13.48 22.41 -0.75
N LYS A 272 -14.13 21.24 -0.89
CA LYS A 272 -13.45 19.95 -1.09
C LYS A 272 -12.72 19.91 -2.43
N MET A 273 -13.29 20.53 -3.46
CA MET A 273 -12.70 20.58 -4.80
C MET A 273 -11.48 21.51 -4.83
N THR A 274 -11.52 22.64 -4.12
CA THR A 274 -10.42 23.63 -4.12
C THR A 274 -9.14 23.07 -3.48
N PHE A 275 -9.26 22.25 -2.44
CA PHE A 275 -8.11 21.64 -1.75
C PHE A 275 -7.38 20.59 -2.61
N PHE A 276 -8.11 19.83 -3.43
CA PHE A 276 -7.49 18.87 -4.37
C PHE A 276 -6.84 19.55 -5.58
N THR A 277 -7.36 20.69 -6.05
CA THR A 277 -6.73 21.44 -7.14
C THR A 277 -5.40 22.10 -6.80
N HIS A 278 -5.13 22.42 -5.52
CA HIS A 278 -3.85 23.05 -5.12
C HIS A 278 -2.74 22.05 -4.76
N ILE A 279 -3.05 20.76 -4.64
CA ILE A 279 -2.04 19.71 -4.43
C ILE A 279 -1.52 19.17 -5.78
N LEU A 280 -2.29 19.37 -6.86
CA LEU A 280 -1.98 18.85 -8.20
C LEU A 280 -1.62 19.94 -9.22
N TYR A 281 -1.59 21.22 -8.83
CA TYR A 281 -1.10 22.35 -9.65
C TYR A 281 -0.18 23.26 -8.84
#